data_AF-A0A914EJU2-F1
#
_entry.id   AF-A0A914EJU2-F1
#
_cell.length_a   1.000
_cell.length_b   1.000
_cell.length_c   1.000
_cell.angle_alpha   90.00
_cell.angle_beta   90.00
_cell.angle_gamma   90.00
#
_symmetry.space_group_name_H-M   'P 1'
#
loop_
_entity.id
_entity.type
_entity.pdbx_description
1 polymer ?
#
loop_
_entity_poly.entity_id
_entity_poly.type
_entity_poly.pdbx_seq_one_letter_code
_entity_poly.pdbx_strand_id
1 'polypeptide(L)'
;MVTPIESAADLASQQRIKFGTLRNGSTMDFFRDSKIPIYERMWSTMISNTPTVFVNSSKEGIARVKAGSYAYMMESSMLEYYMGKDCQLQTIGGLLDSKGYGVALPKGSPLREIFSKAILLLQERTILEALKNKWWKVTTDCPTVTDSHSSLDRVFGIFYVLLAGLIVAVLLAAGEFCIESKQQSVRMRLTLLGRFFNWLYSPTRLAPPTSTPRMRSTRLDTMNDLTNNSQVRQHEGRSWLLDDGSLPKLIPSSTSREDFRRISRLIPPGDEVLINRRISTIIS
;
A
#
# COMPACT_ATOMS: atom_id res chain seq x y z
N MET A 1 -0.98 4.47 -1.62
CA MET A 1 -2.17 5.14 -2.22
C MET A 1 -3.42 4.30 -1.97
N VAL A 2 -4.61 4.92 -1.91
CA VAL A 2 -5.91 4.22 -2.03
C VAL A 2 -6.46 4.55 -3.41
N THR A 3 -6.77 3.55 -4.22
CA THR A 3 -7.37 3.76 -5.54
C THR A 3 -8.89 3.97 -5.40
N PRO A 4 -9.51 4.91 -6.13
CA PRO A 4 -10.94 5.19 -6.02
C PRO A 4 -11.82 4.20 -6.80
N ILE A 5 -11.21 3.15 -7.35
CA ILE A 5 -11.81 2.00 -8.01
C ILE A 5 -10.88 0.78 -7.79
N GLU A 6 -11.45 -0.42 -7.72
CA GLU A 6 -10.68 -1.68 -7.60
C GLU A 6 -10.88 -2.65 -8.77
N SER A 7 -12.00 -2.56 -9.49
CA SER A 7 -12.36 -3.50 -10.56
C SER A 7 -13.09 -2.85 -11.73
N ALA A 8 -13.17 -3.55 -12.86
CA ALA A 8 -13.98 -3.13 -13.99
C ALA A 8 -15.50 -3.11 -13.67
N ALA A 9 -15.95 -3.93 -12.71
CA ALA A 9 -17.35 -3.96 -12.28
C ALA A 9 -17.74 -2.70 -11.50
N ASP A 10 -16.85 -2.29 -10.60
CA ASP A 10 -16.93 -1.04 -9.84
C ASP A 10 -16.89 0.19 -10.79
N LEU A 11 -15.92 0.22 -11.70
CA LEU A 11 -15.83 1.21 -12.79
C LEU A 11 -17.11 1.30 -13.65
N ALA A 12 -17.81 0.18 -13.88
CA ALA A 12 -19.07 0.10 -14.63
C ALA A 12 -20.32 0.49 -13.81
N SER A 13 -20.21 0.52 -12.48
CA SER A 13 -21.30 0.93 -11.58
C SER A 13 -21.42 2.45 -11.50
N GLN A 14 -20.28 3.14 -11.54
CA GLN A 14 -20.15 4.60 -11.38
C GLN A 14 -20.14 5.36 -12.72
N GLN A 15 -20.27 6.70 -12.65
CA GLN A 15 -20.26 7.59 -13.83
C GLN A 15 -19.25 8.75 -13.76
N ARG A 16 -18.46 8.86 -12.67
CA ARG A 16 -17.54 9.96 -12.40
C ARG A 16 -16.25 9.86 -13.23
N ILE A 17 -15.71 8.66 -13.35
CA ILE A 17 -14.57 8.31 -14.20
C ILE A 17 -15.14 7.78 -15.51
N LYS A 18 -14.83 8.45 -16.63
CA LYS A 18 -15.18 7.97 -17.98
C LYS A 18 -14.19 6.89 -18.40
N PHE A 19 -14.60 5.95 -19.25
CA PHE A 19 -13.71 4.89 -19.74
C PHE A 19 -13.90 4.67 -21.25
N GLY A 20 -12.85 4.20 -21.92
CA GLY A 20 -12.86 4.02 -23.38
C GLY A 20 -11.66 3.22 -23.91
N THR A 21 -11.77 2.79 -25.16
CA THR A 21 -10.77 1.98 -25.87
C THR A 21 -10.16 2.73 -27.06
N LEU A 22 -9.15 2.12 -27.69
CA LEU A 22 -8.74 2.49 -29.05
C LEU A 22 -9.92 2.31 -30.01
N ARG A 23 -10.14 3.29 -30.90
CA ARG A 23 -11.16 3.25 -31.96
C ARG A 23 -10.79 2.21 -33.01
N ASN A 24 -11.77 1.42 -33.46
CA ASN A 24 -11.60 0.33 -34.44
C ASN A 24 -10.55 -0.73 -34.03
N GLY A 25 -10.29 -0.91 -32.72
CA GLY A 25 -9.35 -1.90 -32.19
C GLY A 25 -10.05 -3.12 -31.58
N SER A 26 -9.33 -4.23 -31.44
CA SER A 26 -9.86 -5.53 -30.94
C SER A 26 -10.43 -5.49 -29.50
N THR A 27 -10.13 -4.45 -28.73
CA THR A 27 -10.75 -4.15 -27.43
C THR A 27 -12.13 -3.49 -27.59
N MET A 28 -12.31 -2.64 -28.60
CA MET A 28 -13.60 -2.05 -28.95
C MET A 28 -14.55 -3.13 -29.47
N ASP A 29 -14.05 -4.01 -30.34
CA ASP A 29 -14.79 -5.17 -30.84
C ASP A 29 -15.19 -6.11 -29.71
N PHE A 30 -14.29 -6.40 -28.76
CA PHE A 30 -14.58 -7.21 -27.57
C PHE A 30 -15.77 -6.67 -26.77
N PHE A 31 -15.86 -5.36 -26.53
CA PHE A 31 -17.00 -4.79 -25.78
C PHE A 31 -18.29 -4.77 -26.59
N ARG A 32 -18.23 -4.52 -27.91
CA ARG A 32 -19.40 -4.55 -28.81
C ARG A 32 -20.00 -5.96 -28.93
N ASP A 33 -19.14 -6.97 -29.05
CA ASP A 33 -19.53 -8.34 -29.38
C ASP A 33 -19.64 -9.24 -28.13
N SER A 34 -19.47 -8.68 -26.93
CA SER A 34 -19.59 -9.40 -25.66
C SER A 34 -21.05 -9.77 -25.37
N LYS A 35 -21.24 -10.89 -24.65
CA LYS A 35 -22.54 -11.36 -24.14
C LYS A 35 -22.60 -11.39 -22.61
N ILE A 36 -21.65 -10.72 -21.95
CA ILE A 36 -21.59 -10.63 -20.49
C ILE A 36 -22.27 -9.32 -20.10
N PRO A 37 -23.37 -9.33 -19.30
CA PRO A 37 -24.20 -8.13 -19.09
C PRO A 37 -23.47 -6.89 -18.58
N ILE A 38 -22.37 -7.09 -17.85
CA ILE A 38 -21.53 -5.98 -17.36
C ILE A 38 -20.76 -5.30 -18.49
N TYR A 39 -20.27 -6.07 -19.47
CA TYR A 39 -19.55 -5.56 -20.64
C TYR A 39 -20.50 -4.97 -21.68
N GLU A 40 -21.70 -5.53 -21.85
CA GLU A 40 -22.79 -4.92 -22.64
C GLU A 40 -23.21 -3.54 -22.07
N ARG A 41 -23.33 -3.43 -20.73
CA ARG A 41 -23.59 -2.15 -20.04
C ARG A 41 -22.43 -1.16 -20.17
N MET A 42 -21.19 -1.63 -20.11
CA MET A 42 -20.00 -0.80 -20.35
C MET A 42 -19.98 -0.30 -21.80
N TRP A 43 -20.24 -1.15 -22.79
CA TRP A 43 -20.37 -0.77 -24.20
C TRP A 43 -21.46 0.28 -24.40
N SER A 44 -22.65 0.05 -23.85
CA SER A 44 -23.77 1.00 -23.87
C SER A 44 -23.40 2.36 -23.27
N THR A 45 -22.62 2.37 -22.19
CA THR A 45 -22.07 3.59 -21.56
C THR A 45 -21.01 4.28 -22.43
N MET A 46 -20.19 3.52 -23.16
CA MET A 46 -19.16 4.07 -24.05
C MET A 46 -19.76 4.72 -25.31
N ILE A 47 -20.77 4.12 -25.93
CA ILE A 47 -21.42 4.68 -27.14
C ILE A 47 -22.33 5.87 -26.85
N SER A 48 -22.91 5.96 -25.65
CA SER A 48 -23.78 7.08 -25.23
C SER A 48 -23.03 8.30 -24.71
N ASN A 49 -21.71 8.22 -24.51
CA ASN A 49 -20.93 9.32 -23.95
C ASN A 49 -20.53 10.37 -25.00
N THR A 50 -21.04 11.60 -24.80
CA THR A 50 -20.56 12.81 -25.48
C THR A 50 -19.73 13.68 -24.53
N PRO A 51 -18.58 14.24 -24.95
CA PRO A 51 -17.81 13.90 -26.15
C PRO A 51 -17.26 12.46 -26.08
N THR A 52 -16.87 11.91 -27.24
CA THR A 52 -16.50 10.50 -27.40
C THR A 52 -15.40 10.04 -26.43
N VAL A 53 -15.59 8.88 -25.83
CA VAL A 53 -14.56 8.23 -24.98
C VAL A 53 -13.48 7.52 -25.79
N PHE A 54 -13.82 7.00 -26.98
CA PHE A 54 -12.85 6.37 -27.88
C PHE A 54 -11.75 7.34 -28.31
N VAL A 55 -10.53 6.82 -28.46
CA VAL A 55 -9.33 7.57 -28.90
C VAL A 55 -8.75 6.96 -30.17
N ASN A 56 -8.06 7.74 -30.98
CA ASN A 56 -7.50 7.29 -32.27
C ASN A 56 -6.07 6.74 -32.15
N SER A 57 -5.39 6.98 -31.02
CA SER A 57 -4.06 6.43 -30.74
C SER A 57 -3.87 6.07 -29.27
N SER A 58 -3.07 5.04 -28.97
CA SER A 58 -2.70 4.74 -27.57
C SER A 58 -1.96 5.88 -26.87
N LYS A 59 -1.19 6.70 -27.62
CA LYS A 59 -0.57 7.92 -27.07
C LYS A 59 -1.61 8.94 -26.59
N GLU A 60 -2.68 9.12 -27.35
CA GLU A 60 -3.82 9.99 -27.01
C GLU A 60 -4.56 9.45 -25.78
N GLY A 61 -4.83 8.14 -25.75
CA GLY A 61 -5.42 7.45 -24.58
C GLY A 61 -4.63 7.66 -23.30
N ILE A 62 -3.30 7.53 -23.35
CA ILE A 62 -2.42 7.72 -22.19
C ILE A 62 -2.36 9.18 -21.76
N ALA A 63 -2.27 10.13 -22.69
CA ALA A 63 -2.34 11.56 -22.36
C ALA A 63 -3.68 11.90 -21.67
N ARG A 64 -4.78 11.32 -22.14
CA ARG A 64 -6.12 11.48 -21.55
C ARG A 64 -6.24 10.85 -20.15
N VAL A 65 -5.54 9.74 -19.87
CA VAL A 65 -5.44 9.17 -18.51
C VAL A 65 -4.64 10.10 -17.59
N LYS A 66 -3.48 10.63 -18.05
CA LYS A 66 -2.67 11.57 -17.26
C LYS A 66 -3.38 12.90 -16.98
N ALA A 67 -4.33 13.31 -17.84
CA ALA A 67 -5.23 14.45 -17.58
C ALA A 67 -6.29 14.19 -16.50
N GLY A 68 -6.45 12.93 -16.04
CA GLY A 68 -7.35 12.56 -14.94
C GLY A 68 -8.80 12.27 -15.36
N SER A 69 -9.55 11.66 -14.43
CA SER A 69 -10.98 11.29 -14.58
C SER A 69 -11.32 10.41 -15.81
N TYR A 70 -10.32 9.77 -16.41
CA TYR A 70 -10.47 8.87 -17.54
C TYR A 70 -9.65 7.58 -17.34
N ALA A 71 -10.25 6.43 -17.64
CA ALA A 71 -9.60 5.11 -17.64
C ALA A 71 -9.50 4.55 -19.07
N TYR A 72 -8.28 4.23 -19.51
CA TYR A 72 -8.03 3.71 -20.85
C TYR A 72 -7.91 2.19 -20.85
N MET A 73 -8.75 1.51 -21.64
CA MET A 73 -8.76 0.06 -21.77
C MET A 73 -7.95 -0.37 -22.99
N MET A 74 -6.88 -1.11 -22.72
CA MET A 74 -5.87 -1.57 -23.68
C MET A 74 -5.36 -2.95 -23.25
N GLU A 75 -4.63 -3.65 -24.13
CA GLU A 75 -4.02 -4.94 -23.82
C GLU A 75 -2.96 -4.83 -22.69
N SER A 76 -2.90 -5.85 -21.83
CA SER A 76 -1.99 -5.94 -20.68
C SER A 76 -0.52 -5.79 -21.07
N SER A 77 -0.09 -6.45 -22.15
CA SER A 77 1.28 -6.37 -22.68
C SER A 77 1.73 -4.92 -22.94
N MET A 78 0.83 -4.08 -23.44
CA MET A 78 1.08 -2.67 -23.73
C MET A 78 0.93 -1.79 -22.48
N LEU A 79 0.03 -2.14 -21.54
CA LEU A 79 -0.09 -1.44 -20.26
C LEU A 79 1.17 -1.62 -19.40
N GLU A 80 1.70 -2.84 -19.28
CA GLU A 80 2.98 -3.13 -18.62
C GLU A 80 4.13 -2.29 -19.21
N TYR A 81 4.20 -2.18 -20.55
CA TYR A 81 5.24 -1.41 -21.26
C TYR A 81 5.22 0.08 -20.90
N TYR A 82 4.03 0.68 -20.81
CA TYR A 82 3.90 2.09 -20.47
C TYR A 82 4.07 2.35 -18.97
N MET A 83 3.56 1.48 -18.09
CA MET A 83 3.80 1.60 -16.65
C MET A 83 5.29 1.52 -16.28
N GLY A 84 6.05 0.64 -16.94
CA GLY A 84 7.50 0.55 -16.74
C GLY A 84 8.27 1.81 -17.14
N LYS A 85 7.65 2.74 -17.89
CA LYS A 85 8.23 4.02 -18.34
C LYS A 85 7.66 5.24 -17.62
N ASP A 86 6.38 5.20 -17.28
CA ASP A 86 5.62 6.31 -16.73
C ASP A 86 5.03 5.91 -15.37
N CYS A 87 5.76 6.23 -14.30
CA CYS A 87 5.40 5.93 -12.90
C CYS A 87 4.10 6.59 -12.42
N GLN A 88 3.50 7.46 -13.23
CA GLN A 88 2.18 8.07 -13.02
C GLN A 88 1.01 7.17 -13.49
N LEU A 89 1.30 6.05 -14.17
CA LEU A 89 0.31 5.11 -14.69
C LEU A 89 0.23 3.87 -13.81
N GLN A 90 -0.99 3.38 -13.59
CA GLN A 90 -1.25 2.17 -12.80
C GLN A 90 -2.37 1.34 -13.45
N THR A 91 -2.18 0.03 -13.56
CA THR A 91 -3.24 -0.94 -13.86
C THR A 91 -4.11 -1.18 -12.63
N ILE A 92 -5.43 -1.26 -12.84
CA ILE A 92 -6.42 -1.52 -11.79
C ILE A 92 -7.29 -2.71 -12.24
N GLY A 93 -7.55 -3.65 -11.33
CA GLY A 93 -8.24 -4.90 -11.61
C GLY A 93 -7.37 -5.94 -12.32
N GLY A 94 -7.98 -7.09 -12.62
CA GLY A 94 -7.37 -8.18 -13.39
C GLY A 94 -7.59 -8.07 -14.91
N LEU A 95 -7.19 -9.12 -15.62
CA LEU A 95 -7.46 -9.26 -17.07
C LEU A 95 -8.97 -9.40 -17.32
N LEU A 96 -9.47 -8.72 -18.37
CA LEU A 96 -10.87 -8.83 -18.81
C LEU A 96 -11.10 -10.01 -19.78
N ASP A 97 -10.03 -10.48 -20.42
CA ASP A 97 -10.01 -11.57 -21.40
C ASP A 97 -8.58 -12.13 -21.50
N SER A 98 -8.43 -13.39 -21.92
CA SER A 98 -7.16 -14.11 -22.03
C SER A 98 -6.70 -14.24 -23.48
N LYS A 99 -6.42 -13.10 -24.12
CA LYS A 99 -5.86 -13.04 -25.48
C LYS A 99 -4.33 -13.16 -25.48
N GLY A 100 -3.75 -13.56 -26.62
CA GLY A 100 -2.30 -13.62 -26.82
C GLY A 100 -1.91 -13.44 -28.29
N TYR A 101 -0.67 -13.00 -28.53
CA TYR A 101 -0.13 -12.80 -29.88
C TYR A 101 0.27 -14.12 -30.55
N GLY A 102 0.18 -14.16 -31.88
CA GLY A 102 0.66 -15.28 -32.71
C GLY A 102 1.22 -14.81 -34.05
N VAL A 103 2.16 -15.57 -34.61
CA VAL A 103 2.74 -15.29 -35.92
C VAL A 103 1.78 -15.75 -37.01
N ALA A 104 1.21 -14.80 -37.76
CA ALA A 104 0.33 -15.10 -38.88
C ALA A 104 1.12 -15.61 -40.09
N LEU A 105 0.60 -16.67 -40.73
CA LEU A 105 1.13 -17.26 -41.96
C LEU A 105 -0.02 -17.50 -42.96
N PRO A 106 0.23 -17.53 -44.28
CA PRO A 106 -0.79 -17.86 -45.26
C PRO A 106 -1.45 -19.23 -44.99
N LYS A 107 -2.75 -19.34 -45.23
CA LYS A 107 -3.49 -20.61 -45.11
C LYS A 107 -2.86 -21.66 -46.02
N GLY A 108 -2.59 -22.84 -45.48
CA GLY A 108 -1.91 -23.93 -46.20
C GLY A 108 -0.37 -23.81 -46.28
N SER A 109 0.25 -22.79 -45.67
CA SER A 109 1.72 -22.66 -45.70
C SER A 109 2.42 -23.82 -44.95
N PRO A 110 3.37 -24.54 -45.58
CA PRO A 110 4.10 -25.64 -44.94
C PRO A 110 5.01 -25.14 -43.79
N LEU A 111 5.32 -23.85 -43.77
CA LEU A 111 6.12 -23.23 -42.70
C LEU A 111 5.40 -23.24 -41.34
N ARG A 112 4.08 -23.43 -41.30
CA ARG A 112 3.27 -23.34 -40.07
C ARG A 112 3.78 -24.26 -38.97
N GLU A 113 4.05 -25.52 -39.31
CA GLU A 113 4.50 -26.53 -38.34
C GLU A 113 5.92 -26.21 -37.80
N ILE A 114 6.81 -25.79 -38.70
CA ILE A 114 8.19 -25.39 -38.36
C ILE A 114 8.18 -24.20 -37.39
N PHE A 115 7.40 -23.15 -37.67
CA PHE A 115 7.27 -22.00 -36.78
C PHE A 115 6.59 -22.37 -35.45
N SER A 116 5.52 -23.17 -35.45
CA SER A 116 4.89 -23.63 -34.20
C SER A 116 5.87 -24.43 -33.32
N LYS A 117 6.63 -25.36 -33.89
CA LYS A 117 7.65 -26.14 -33.15
C LYS A 117 8.78 -25.25 -32.62
N ALA A 118 9.23 -24.28 -33.42
CA ALA A 118 10.25 -23.32 -33.00
C ALA A 118 9.77 -22.42 -31.84
N ILE A 119 8.53 -21.92 -31.89
CA ILE A 119 7.94 -21.09 -30.81
C ILE A 119 7.84 -21.89 -29.51
N LEU A 120 7.38 -23.16 -29.56
CA LEU A 120 7.31 -24.03 -28.39
C LEU A 120 8.69 -24.25 -27.75
N LEU A 121 9.74 -24.51 -28.54
CA LEU A 121 11.11 -24.64 -28.04
C LEU A 121 11.62 -23.33 -27.42
N LEU A 122 11.29 -22.17 -27.99
CA LEU A 122 11.67 -20.86 -27.40
C LEU A 122 10.94 -20.58 -26.07
N GLN A 123 9.71 -21.09 -25.91
CA GLN A 123 8.93 -20.99 -24.68
C GLN A 123 9.47 -21.94 -23.59
N GLU A 124 9.64 -23.23 -23.91
CA GLU A 124 10.23 -24.26 -23.03
C GLU A 124 11.58 -23.81 -22.46
N ARG A 125 12.41 -23.18 -23.29
CA ARG A 125 13.76 -22.71 -22.92
C ARG A 125 13.76 -21.35 -22.23
N THR A 126 12.59 -20.77 -21.92
CA THR A 126 12.39 -19.43 -21.31
C THR A 126 13.00 -18.27 -22.11
N ILE A 127 13.29 -18.47 -23.40
CA ILE A 127 13.93 -17.46 -24.26
C ILE A 127 12.95 -16.31 -24.56
N LEU A 128 11.66 -16.62 -24.73
CA LEU A 128 10.61 -15.59 -24.88
C LEU A 128 10.48 -14.70 -23.64
N GLU A 129 10.66 -15.26 -22.44
CA GLU A 129 10.63 -14.50 -21.18
C GLU A 129 11.88 -13.62 -21.04
N ALA A 130 13.07 -14.14 -21.34
CA ALA A 130 14.29 -13.36 -21.39
C ALA A 130 14.21 -12.20 -22.40
N LEU A 131 13.56 -12.41 -23.55
CA LEU A 131 13.28 -11.36 -24.53
C LEU A 131 12.25 -10.34 -24.01
N LYS A 132 11.13 -10.77 -23.41
CA LYS A 132 10.16 -9.85 -22.77
C LYS A 132 10.89 -8.97 -21.75
N ASN A 133 11.64 -9.58 -20.84
CA ASN A 133 12.40 -8.87 -19.81
C ASN A 133 13.42 -7.89 -20.43
N LYS A 134 14.13 -8.26 -21.51
CA LYS A 134 15.06 -7.36 -22.20
C LYS A 134 14.39 -6.13 -22.84
N TRP A 135 13.16 -6.25 -23.35
CA TRP A 135 12.47 -5.16 -24.06
C TRP A 135 11.48 -4.36 -23.18
N TRP A 136 10.98 -4.93 -22.09
CA TRP A 136 10.05 -4.28 -21.14
C TRP A 136 10.75 -3.72 -19.88
N LYS A 137 11.88 -4.29 -19.44
CA LYS A 137 12.59 -3.79 -18.24
C LYS A 137 13.37 -2.53 -18.56
N VAL A 138 12.67 -1.40 -18.55
CA VAL A 138 13.29 -0.07 -18.59
C VAL A 138 13.86 0.23 -17.21
N THR A 139 15.12 0.67 -17.16
CA THR A 139 15.77 1.19 -15.95
C THR A 139 15.32 2.62 -15.67
N THR A 140 13.99 2.81 -15.61
CA THR A 140 13.40 4.00 -15.02
C THR A 140 13.36 3.75 -13.53
N ASP A 141 14.23 4.43 -12.78
CA ASP A 141 14.10 4.53 -11.33
C ASP A 141 12.86 5.37 -11.02
N CYS A 142 11.69 4.74 -11.17
CA CYS A 142 10.48 5.22 -10.54
C CYS A 142 10.79 5.38 -9.06
N PRO A 143 10.74 6.60 -8.50
CA PRO A 143 11.02 6.77 -7.08
C PRO A 143 10.01 5.89 -6.37
N THR A 144 10.52 4.88 -5.67
CA THR A 144 9.68 4.12 -4.75
C THR A 144 9.14 5.16 -3.79
N VAL A 145 7.81 5.31 -3.78
CA VAL A 145 7.14 6.08 -2.75
C VAL A 145 7.23 5.27 -1.48
N THR A 146 8.44 5.28 -0.91
CA THR A 146 8.60 5.30 0.53
C THR A 146 7.61 6.34 1.03
N ASP A 147 6.62 5.91 1.80
CA ASP A 147 5.62 6.79 2.43
C ASP A 147 6.30 7.59 3.57
N SER A 148 7.38 8.29 3.20
CA SER A 148 8.17 9.24 3.97
C SER A 148 7.49 10.61 4.04
N HIS A 149 6.45 10.81 3.22
CA HIS A 149 5.38 11.74 3.51
C HIS A 149 4.61 11.29 4.76
N SER A 150 5.17 11.71 5.90
CA SER A 150 4.43 12.19 7.06
C SER A 150 3.36 11.25 7.61
N SER A 151 3.83 10.18 8.28
CA SER A 151 3.05 9.50 9.34
C SER A 151 2.44 10.50 10.34
N LEU A 152 3.11 11.63 10.56
CA LEU A 152 2.65 12.76 11.38
C LEU A 152 1.32 13.38 10.89
N ASP A 153 1.06 13.43 9.57
CA ASP A 153 -0.17 14.03 9.04
C ASP A 153 -1.42 13.28 9.49
N ARG A 154 -1.28 11.96 9.67
CA ARG A 154 -2.34 11.06 10.18
C ARG A 154 -2.53 11.19 11.69
N VAL A 155 -1.59 11.82 12.41
CA VAL A 155 -1.58 11.97 13.88
C VAL A 155 -2.12 13.33 14.32
N PHE A 156 -2.16 14.36 13.47
CA PHE A 156 -2.69 15.69 13.83
C PHE A 156 -4.12 15.67 14.40
N GLY A 157 -4.97 14.72 14.00
CA GLY A 157 -6.30 14.54 14.59
C GLY A 157 -6.28 14.38 16.12
N ILE A 158 -5.27 13.71 16.68
CA ILE A 158 -5.12 13.53 18.14
C ILE A 158 -4.77 14.86 18.82
N PHE A 159 -3.89 15.66 18.21
CA PHE A 159 -3.52 16.98 18.73
C PHE A 159 -4.71 17.95 18.76
N TYR A 160 -5.59 17.93 17.75
CA TYR A 160 -6.81 18.75 17.76
C TYR A 160 -7.79 18.34 18.87
N VAL A 161 -7.97 17.04 19.13
CA VAL A 161 -8.81 16.55 20.24
C VAL A 161 -8.25 16.95 21.61
N LEU A 162 -6.92 16.85 21.80
CA LEU A 162 -6.26 17.29 23.04
C LEU A 162 -6.41 18.81 23.26
N LEU A 163 -6.24 19.63 22.22
CA LEU A 163 -6.38 21.08 22.30
C LEU A 163 -7.83 21.49 22.61
N ALA A 164 -8.81 20.85 21.96
CA ALA A 164 -10.23 21.10 22.23
C ALA A 164 -10.61 20.70 23.68
N GLY A 165 -10.13 19.54 24.16
CA GLY A 165 -10.33 19.10 25.54
C GLY A 165 -9.74 20.07 26.57
N LEU A 166 -8.55 20.59 26.32
CA LEU A 166 -7.91 21.60 27.18
C LEU A 166 -8.73 22.90 27.24
N ILE A 167 -9.23 23.39 26.10
CA ILE A 167 -10.07 24.60 26.05
C ILE A 167 -11.38 24.40 26.82
N VAL A 168 -12.05 23.26 26.65
CA VAL A 168 -13.29 22.94 27.40
C VAL A 168 -13.02 22.84 28.91
N ALA A 169 -11.93 22.19 29.32
CA ALA A 169 -11.56 22.09 30.73
C ALA A 169 -11.29 23.48 31.37
N VAL A 170 -10.59 24.37 30.66
CA VAL A 170 -10.35 25.75 31.10
C VAL A 170 -11.65 26.54 31.19
N LEU A 171 -12.58 26.38 30.24
CA LEU A 171 -13.88 27.04 30.27
C LEU A 171 -14.79 26.55 31.40
N LEU A 172 -14.77 25.24 31.72
CA LEU A 172 -15.49 24.69 32.86
C LEU A 172 -14.93 25.21 34.19
N ALA A 173 -13.60 25.14 34.37
CA ALA A 173 -12.94 25.67 35.57
C ALA A 173 -13.16 27.19 35.74
N ALA A 174 -13.14 27.96 34.65
CA ALA A 174 -13.49 29.38 34.68
C ALA A 174 -14.98 29.61 34.99
N GLY A 175 -15.88 28.75 34.52
CA GLY A 175 -17.31 28.79 34.82
C GLY A 175 -17.59 28.54 36.30
N GLU A 176 -17.03 27.47 36.87
CA GLU A 176 -17.10 27.16 38.30
C GLU A 176 -16.50 28.28 39.14
N PHE A 177 -15.29 28.75 38.79
CA PHE A 177 -14.65 29.89 39.47
C PHE A 177 -15.48 31.17 39.36
N CYS A 178 -16.20 31.42 38.26
CA CYS A 178 -17.11 32.55 38.15
C CYS A 178 -18.38 32.38 39.00
N ILE A 179 -18.95 31.18 39.09
CA ILE A 179 -20.13 30.89 39.92
C ILE A 179 -19.78 31.01 41.40
N GLU A 180 -18.69 30.37 41.84
CA GLU A 180 -18.16 30.53 43.19
C GLU A 180 -17.80 32.00 43.43
N SER A 181 -17.03 32.67 42.57
CA SER A 181 -16.69 34.08 42.74
C SER A 181 -17.91 34.99 42.85
N LYS A 182 -19.04 34.68 42.18
CA LYS A 182 -20.31 35.42 42.38
C LYS A 182 -20.90 35.18 43.77
N GLN A 183 -21.04 33.93 44.21
CA GLN A 183 -21.55 33.59 45.57
C GLN A 183 -20.62 34.12 46.68
N GLN A 184 -19.32 33.90 46.49
CA GLN A 184 -18.24 34.32 47.36
C GLN A 184 -18.06 35.85 47.34
N SER A 185 -18.39 36.58 46.26
CA SER A 185 -18.36 38.06 46.26
C SER A 185 -19.45 38.67 47.15
N VAL A 186 -20.65 38.07 47.15
CA VAL A 186 -21.72 38.41 48.11
C VAL A 186 -21.26 38.15 49.55
N ARG A 187 -20.40 37.15 49.79
CA ARG A 187 -19.88 36.77 51.11
C ARG A 187 -18.57 37.46 51.52
N MET A 188 -17.73 37.90 50.57
CA MET A 188 -16.39 38.45 50.78
C MET A 188 -16.32 39.97 50.75
N ARG A 189 -17.42 40.67 50.44
CA ARG A 189 -17.53 42.12 50.67
C ARG A 189 -17.32 42.54 52.14
N LEU A 190 -17.13 41.60 53.08
CA LEU A 190 -17.00 41.85 54.51
C LEU A 190 -15.81 41.16 55.23
N THR A 191 -14.85 40.48 54.59
CA THR A 191 -13.81 39.77 55.40
C THR A 191 -12.40 39.53 54.84
N LEU A 192 -12.20 39.07 53.59
CA LEU A 192 -10.92 38.41 53.25
C LEU A 192 -9.80 39.33 52.73
N LEU A 193 -9.94 40.00 51.57
CA LEU A 193 -8.84 40.83 51.01
C LEU A 193 -8.37 41.92 51.99
N GLY A 194 -9.30 42.58 52.68
CA GLY A 194 -8.99 43.65 53.64
C GLY A 194 -8.20 43.16 54.87
N ARG A 195 -8.39 41.90 55.30
CA ARG A 195 -7.58 41.31 56.39
C ARG A 195 -6.19 40.92 55.91
N PHE A 196 -6.08 40.36 54.71
CA PHE A 196 -4.79 39.91 54.17
C PHE A 196 -3.84 41.10 53.90
N PHE A 197 -4.35 42.18 53.30
CA PHE A 197 -3.54 43.40 53.08
C PHE A 197 -3.14 44.12 54.38
N ASN A 198 -4.04 44.20 55.37
CA ASN A 198 -3.73 44.88 56.64
C ASN A 198 -2.70 44.09 57.48
N TRP A 199 -2.68 42.77 57.35
CA TRP A 199 -1.60 41.93 57.90
C TRP A 199 -0.27 42.17 57.17
N LEU A 200 -0.29 42.24 55.84
CA LEU A 200 0.91 42.35 55.00
C LEU A 200 1.63 43.71 55.10
N TYR A 201 0.94 44.77 55.54
CA TYR A 201 1.49 46.15 55.58
C TYR A 201 1.64 46.75 56.99
N SER A 202 1.47 45.95 58.04
CA SER A 202 1.66 46.40 59.44
C SER A 202 3.16 46.37 59.82
N PRO A 203 3.81 47.53 60.12
CA PRO A 203 5.23 47.56 60.43
C PRO A 203 5.53 47.02 61.83
N THR A 204 6.34 45.97 61.91
CA THR A 204 6.71 45.30 63.18
C THR A 204 7.58 46.19 64.07
N ARG A 205 7.06 46.62 65.22
CA ARG A 205 7.87 47.11 66.35
C ARG A 205 8.02 45.99 67.41
N LEU A 206 9.24 45.44 67.47
CA LEU A 206 9.98 45.02 68.68
C LEU A 206 9.18 44.48 69.89
N ALA A 207 9.19 43.15 70.10
CA ALA A 207 9.63 42.50 71.36
C ALA A 207 9.53 40.94 71.31
N PRO A 208 10.49 40.18 71.86
CA PRO A 208 10.42 38.73 72.12
C PRO A 208 10.29 38.44 73.65
N PRO A 209 10.52 37.21 74.18
CA PRO A 209 10.35 35.83 73.68
C PRO A 209 9.33 35.02 74.56
N THR A 210 9.03 33.72 74.40
CA THR A 210 9.82 32.58 74.96
C THR A 210 9.08 31.23 74.87
N SER A 211 9.86 30.14 75.03
CA SER A 211 9.48 28.78 75.49
C SER A 211 8.89 27.75 74.50
N THR A 212 9.30 26.50 74.70
CA THR A 212 8.82 25.26 74.08
C THR A 212 8.63 24.19 75.16
N PRO A 213 7.68 23.24 75.01
CA PRO A 213 8.04 21.82 74.85
C PRO A 213 7.25 21.17 73.69
N ARG A 214 7.67 20.10 73.00
CA ARG A 214 8.43 18.84 73.28
C ARG A 214 7.53 17.64 73.64
N MET A 215 7.38 16.76 72.64
CA MET A 215 6.94 15.35 72.59
C MET A 215 6.32 14.66 73.83
N ARG A 216 5.28 13.85 73.58
CA ARG A 216 5.15 12.52 74.21
C ARG A 216 4.54 11.49 73.25
N SER A 217 4.98 10.24 73.33
CA SER A 217 4.45 9.09 72.60
C SER A 217 3.84 8.08 73.56
N THR A 218 3.07 7.11 73.04
CA THR A 218 2.69 5.92 73.82
C THR A 218 2.56 4.69 72.91
N ARG A 219 3.14 3.59 73.39
CA ARG A 219 2.91 2.20 72.95
C ARG A 219 1.66 1.65 73.65
N LEU A 220 1.15 0.43 73.42
CA LEU A 220 1.14 -0.57 72.33
C LEU A 220 0.76 -1.87 73.05
N ASP A 221 -0.43 -2.41 72.81
CA ASP A 221 -0.87 -3.70 73.37
C ASP A 221 -1.02 -4.76 72.28
N THR A 222 -0.86 -6.03 72.68
CA THR A 222 -0.54 -7.14 71.78
C THR A 222 -1.28 -8.43 72.19
N MET A 223 -1.92 -9.11 71.22
CA MET A 223 -1.95 -10.57 71.01
C MET A 223 -2.85 -10.85 69.78
N ASN A 224 -2.42 -11.56 68.74
CA ASN A 224 -2.07 -12.99 68.62
C ASN A 224 -3.25 -13.94 68.87
N ASP A 225 -3.64 -14.67 67.82
CA ASP A 225 -3.96 -16.09 67.90
C ASP A 225 -3.52 -16.80 66.59
N LEU A 226 -3.42 -18.13 66.59
CA LEU A 226 -2.68 -18.91 65.58
C LEU A 226 -3.43 -20.11 64.96
N THR A 227 -2.85 -20.64 63.86
CA THR A 227 -2.94 -22.00 63.26
C THR A 227 -3.66 -22.14 61.90
N ASN A 228 -3.36 -23.14 61.05
CA ASN A 228 -2.06 -23.69 60.56
C ASN A 228 -2.29 -24.54 59.27
N ASN A 229 -1.21 -25.07 58.65
CA ASN A 229 -1.11 -25.94 57.46
C ASN A 229 -1.33 -25.24 56.09
N SER A 230 -0.50 -25.37 55.04
CA SER A 230 0.38 -26.45 54.46
C SER A 230 -0.37 -27.36 53.44
N GLN A 231 0.16 -27.83 52.29
CA GLN A 231 1.55 -27.97 51.79
C GLN A 231 1.75 -27.78 50.24
N VAL A 232 2.97 -27.36 49.83
CA VAL A 232 3.87 -27.92 48.76
C VAL A 232 3.32 -28.48 47.42
N ARG A 233 3.80 -27.97 46.25
CA ARG A 233 4.80 -28.61 45.32
C ARG A 233 5.22 -27.75 44.10
N GLN A 234 6.36 -28.05 43.47
CA GLN A 234 6.89 -27.49 42.20
C GLN A 234 7.10 -28.59 41.12
N HIS A 235 7.29 -28.19 39.84
CA HIS A 235 8.14 -28.77 38.74
C HIS A 235 7.52 -28.47 37.34
N GLU A 236 8.13 -28.76 36.16
CA GLU A 236 9.43 -28.35 35.56
C GLU A 236 9.66 -29.01 34.16
N GLY A 237 10.17 -28.25 33.15
CA GLY A 237 10.73 -28.80 31.88
C GLY A 237 9.73 -29.26 30.79
N ARG A 238 10.08 -29.45 29.50
CA ARG A 238 11.36 -29.46 28.73
C ARG A 238 11.14 -29.17 27.21
N SER A 239 12.20 -29.23 26.39
CA SER A 239 12.27 -28.94 24.93
C SER A 239 12.82 -30.13 24.10
N TRP A 240 12.64 -30.15 22.76
CA TRP A 240 13.27 -31.09 21.79
C TRP A 240 13.62 -30.45 20.41
N LEU A 241 14.17 -31.22 19.45
CA LEU A 241 15.06 -30.77 18.34
C LEU A 241 14.73 -31.31 16.90
N LEU A 242 15.45 -30.74 15.92
CA LEU A 242 15.74 -31.03 14.48
C LEU A 242 15.51 -32.44 13.86
N ASP A 243 15.33 -32.52 12.51
CA ASP A 243 16.27 -33.18 11.55
C ASP A 243 15.98 -32.91 10.01
N ASP A 244 16.78 -33.49 9.09
CA ASP A 244 17.03 -33.16 7.65
C ASP A 244 16.32 -34.00 6.51
N GLY A 245 16.53 -33.66 5.21
CA GLY A 245 16.16 -34.48 4.00
C GLY A 245 16.52 -33.92 2.60
N SER A 246 16.74 -34.73 1.51
CA SER A 246 17.34 -34.25 0.22
C SER A 246 17.15 -35.03 -1.14
N LEU A 247 17.30 -34.31 -2.28
CA LEU A 247 17.61 -34.69 -3.72
C LEU A 247 16.69 -35.68 -4.51
N PRO A 248 16.86 -36.07 -5.84
CA PRO A 248 17.95 -35.88 -6.86
C PRO A 248 17.52 -35.37 -8.30
N LYS A 249 17.99 -35.99 -9.43
CA LYS A 249 18.16 -35.46 -10.84
C LYS A 249 18.15 -36.63 -11.92
N LEU A 250 18.35 -36.60 -13.28
CA LEU A 250 18.66 -35.64 -14.41
C LEU A 250 18.57 -36.36 -15.84
N ILE A 251 19.03 -35.72 -16.96
CA ILE A 251 19.50 -36.19 -18.34
C ILE A 251 18.48 -36.46 -19.54
N PRO A 252 18.84 -36.72 -20.86
CA PRO A 252 18.45 -35.83 -22.00
C PRO A 252 18.00 -36.49 -23.36
N SER A 253 17.92 -35.72 -24.47
CA SER A 253 18.26 -36.15 -25.87
C SER A 253 18.47 -34.94 -26.83
N SER A 254 18.98 -35.15 -28.06
CA SER A 254 19.74 -34.16 -28.86
C SER A 254 19.14 -33.74 -30.24
N THR A 255 19.62 -32.64 -30.84
CA THR A 255 19.41 -32.29 -32.27
C THR A 255 20.53 -31.37 -32.82
N SER A 256 20.65 -31.25 -34.15
CA SER A 256 21.87 -30.78 -34.86
C SER A 256 22.28 -29.30 -34.69
N ARG A 257 23.57 -29.04 -34.99
CA ARG A 257 24.36 -27.84 -34.66
C ARG A 257 24.45 -26.80 -35.79
N GLU A 258 24.22 -27.19 -37.03
CA GLU A 258 24.58 -26.37 -38.21
C GLU A 258 23.63 -25.19 -38.46
N ASP A 259 22.32 -25.37 -38.28
CA ASP A 259 21.31 -24.35 -38.60
C ASP A 259 21.40 -23.10 -37.70
N PHE A 260 21.76 -23.29 -36.43
CA PHE A 260 21.85 -22.19 -35.44
C PHE A 260 22.91 -21.13 -35.81
N ARG A 261 23.94 -21.47 -36.60
CA ARG A 261 24.97 -20.50 -37.05
C ARG A 261 24.44 -19.41 -37.99
N ARG A 262 23.21 -19.52 -38.50
CA ARG A 262 22.55 -18.45 -39.27
C ARG A 262 21.80 -17.46 -38.38
N ILE A 263 21.30 -17.90 -37.23
CA ILE A 263 20.49 -17.08 -36.30
C ILE A 263 21.39 -16.17 -35.43
N SER A 264 22.58 -16.65 -35.05
CA SER A 264 23.50 -15.92 -34.17
C SER A 264 23.96 -14.55 -34.70
N ARG A 265 23.84 -14.28 -36.00
CA ARG A 265 24.22 -12.99 -36.63
C ARG A 265 23.27 -11.83 -36.33
N LEU A 266 22.11 -12.09 -35.70
CA LEU A 266 21.10 -11.08 -35.36
C LEU A 266 21.21 -10.57 -33.91
N ILE A 267 22.27 -10.95 -33.18
CA ILE A 267 22.46 -10.61 -31.76
C ILE A 267 23.73 -9.77 -31.61
N PRO A 268 23.64 -8.45 -31.30
CA PRO A 268 24.80 -7.64 -30.98
C PRO A 268 25.36 -7.96 -29.57
N PRO A 269 26.68 -7.78 -29.35
CA PRO A 269 27.35 -8.25 -28.14
C PRO A 269 26.99 -7.44 -26.88
N GLY A 270 26.97 -8.13 -25.73
CA GLY A 270 26.74 -7.54 -24.41
C GLY A 270 26.49 -8.60 -23.33
N ASP A 271 25.44 -9.42 -23.52
CA ASP A 271 24.96 -10.40 -22.52
C ASP A 271 25.29 -11.86 -22.87
N GLU A 272 26.33 -12.09 -23.69
CA GLU A 272 26.58 -13.41 -24.30
C GLU A 272 26.77 -14.55 -23.30
N VAL A 273 27.39 -14.30 -22.13
CA VAL A 273 27.79 -15.38 -21.20
C VAL A 273 26.59 -16.14 -20.63
N LEU A 274 25.47 -15.47 -20.34
CA LEU A 274 24.25 -16.11 -19.83
C LEU A 274 23.43 -16.79 -20.95
N ILE A 275 23.39 -16.16 -22.13
CA ILE A 275 22.63 -16.67 -23.28
C ILE A 275 23.35 -17.86 -23.91
N ASN A 276 24.65 -17.75 -24.20
CA ASN A 276 25.45 -18.85 -24.75
C ASN A 276 25.59 -20.03 -23.79
N ARG A 277 25.59 -19.83 -22.45
CA ARG A 277 25.51 -20.97 -21.50
C ARG A 277 24.20 -21.75 -21.58
N ARG A 278 23.07 -21.11 -21.92
CA ARG A 278 21.79 -21.80 -22.14
C ARG A 278 21.69 -22.39 -23.55
N ILE A 279 22.30 -21.75 -24.55
CA ILE A 279 22.36 -22.25 -25.95
C ILE A 279 23.37 -23.40 -26.12
N SER A 280 24.44 -23.47 -25.32
CA SER A 280 25.41 -24.57 -25.41
C SER A 280 24.85 -25.92 -24.95
N THR A 281 23.99 -25.93 -23.92
CA THR A 281 23.34 -27.14 -23.36
C THR A 281 22.29 -27.77 -24.31
N ILE A 282 22.09 -27.18 -25.48
CA ILE A 282 21.16 -27.62 -26.53
C ILE A 282 21.89 -28.35 -27.67
N ILE A 283 23.23 -28.32 -27.67
CA ILE A 283 24.10 -28.71 -28.80
C ILE A 283 25.08 -29.84 -28.42
N SER A 284 24.97 -30.40 -27.20
CA SER A 284 25.65 -31.61 -26.72
C SER A 284 24.64 -32.74 -26.51
#